data_AF-A0A848UUN4-F1
#
_entry.id   AF-A0A848UUN4-F1
#
_cell.length_a   1.000
_cell.length_b   1.000
_cell.length_c   1.000
_cell.angle_alpha   90.00
_cell.angle_beta   90.00
_cell.angle_gamma   90.00
#
_symmetry.space_group_name_H-M   'P 1'
#
loop_
_entity.id
_entity.type
_entity.pdbx_description
1 polymer ?
#
loop_
_entity_poly.entity_id
_entity_poly.type
_entity_poly.pdbx_seq_one_letter_code
_entity_poly.pdbx_strand_id
1 'polypeptide(L)'
;MDLKGRIKVIMDEQRFESGFYKRDFVITTEEQYPQEVVFSLNKEKTEVLNTVKVGDQVVVHFDIRGREWQGRYFVNLVAWKMEVANDQAPQEQQGPPNVEALPTINPVDVNVEEEDDLPF
;
A
#
# COMPACT_ATOMS: atom_id res chain seq x y z
N MET A 1 14.25 -15.55 -5.35
CA MET A 1 14.46 -14.57 -4.26
C MET A 1 13.17 -13.81 -4.06
N ASP A 2 13.02 -13.04 -2.99
CA ASP A 2 11.85 -12.19 -2.75
C ASP A 2 12.20 -10.86 -2.08
N LEU A 3 11.36 -9.85 -2.30
CA LEU A 3 11.49 -8.52 -1.71
C LEU A 3 10.11 -7.97 -1.36
N LYS A 4 9.98 -7.44 -0.13
CA LYS A 4 8.76 -6.82 0.37
C LYS A 4 8.84 -5.31 0.23
N GLY A 5 7.75 -4.70 -0.20
CA GLY A 5 7.67 -3.25 -0.40
C GLY A 5 6.26 -2.76 -0.65
N ARG A 6 6.12 -1.47 -0.93
CA ARG A 6 4.86 -0.87 -1.40
C ARG A 6 4.99 -0.45 -2.85
N ILE A 7 3.95 -0.70 -3.65
CA ILE A 7 3.90 -0.26 -5.04
C ILE A 7 3.96 1.26 -5.08
N LYS A 8 4.99 1.81 -5.75
CA LYS A 8 5.16 3.24 -5.95
C LYS A 8 4.67 3.68 -7.33
N VAL A 9 5.02 2.93 -8.37
CA VAL A 9 4.72 3.25 -9.77
C VAL A 9 4.37 1.99 -10.52
N ILE A 10 3.32 2.03 -11.34
CA ILE A 10 3.02 1.03 -12.35
C ILE A 10 3.16 1.71 -13.71
N MET A 11 4.11 1.27 -14.53
CA MET A 11 4.36 1.86 -15.84
C MET A 11 3.39 1.28 -16.89
N ASP A 12 3.33 1.92 -18.06
CA ASP A 12 2.57 1.41 -19.19
C ASP A 12 3.18 0.12 -19.74
N GLU A 13 2.34 -0.70 -20.36
CA GLU A 13 2.78 -1.92 -21.03
C GLU A 13 3.61 -1.59 -22.27
N GLN A 14 4.76 -2.26 -22.39
CA GLN A 14 5.66 -2.15 -23.53
C GLN A 14 5.50 -3.38 -24.41
N ARG A 15 5.12 -3.18 -25.68
CA ARG A 15 5.00 -4.24 -26.70
C ARG A 15 6.12 -4.14 -27.72
N PHE A 16 6.62 -5.29 -28.15
CA PHE A 16 7.69 -5.41 -29.11
C PHE A 16 7.21 -6.19 -30.34
N GLU A 17 7.83 -5.96 -31.49
CA GLU A 17 7.44 -6.57 -32.78
C GLU A 17 7.49 -8.10 -32.76
N SER A 18 8.30 -8.70 -31.89
CA SER A 18 8.36 -10.15 -31.66
C SER A 18 7.12 -10.77 -31.01
N GLY A 19 6.10 -9.96 -30.68
CA GLY A 19 4.95 -10.37 -29.87
C GLY A 19 5.28 -10.50 -28.37
N PHE A 20 6.53 -10.23 -27.98
CA PHE A 20 6.89 -10.07 -26.59
C PHE A 20 6.30 -8.77 -26.04
N TYR A 21 5.81 -8.82 -24.80
CA TYR A 21 5.40 -7.64 -24.07
C TYR A 21 5.81 -7.77 -22.61
N LYS A 22 6.05 -6.64 -21.98
CA LYS A 22 6.41 -6.55 -20.57
C LYS A 22 5.79 -5.31 -19.95
N ARG A 23 5.73 -5.31 -18.62
CA ARG A 23 5.31 -4.14 -17.85
C ARG A 23 6.23 -4.00 -16.65
N ASP A 24 6.72 -2.80 -16.43
CA ASP A 24 7.63 -2.48 -15.35
C ASP A 24 6.86 -1.79 -14.22
N PHE A 25 7.30 -2.01 -12.99
CA PHE A 25 6.75 -1.36 -11.80
C PHE A 25 7.86 -1.10 -10.79
N VAL A 26 7.65 -0.13 -9.91
CA VAL A 26 8.59 0.26 -8.86
C VAL A 26 7.95 -0.02 -7.52
N ILE A 27 8.72 -0.61 -6.61
CA ILE A 27 8.36 -0.67 -5.18
C ILE A 27 9.32 0.17 -4.35
N THR A 28 8.81 0.69 -3.23
CA THR A 28 9.62 1.21 -2.14
C THR A 28 9.82 0.09 -1.11
N THR A 29 11.07 -0.26 -0.78
CA THR A 29 11.39 -1.34 0.17
C THR A 29 11.03 -0.97 1.62
N GLU A 30 10.72 -1.97 2.44
CA GLU A 30 10.39 -1.80 3.88
C GLU A 30 11.61 -2.02 4.79
N GLU A 31 12.70 -1.31 4.53
CA GLU A 31 13.94 -1.38 5.33
C GLU A 31 14.31 -0.01 5.94
N GLN A 32 15.34 0.03 6.79
CA GLN A 32 15.76 1.28 7.47
C GLN A 32 16.09 2.42 6.49
N TYR A 33 16.58 2.08 5.30
CA TYR A 33 16.89 3.01 4.22
C TYR A 33 16.15 2.60 2.94
N PRO A 34 14.86 2.98 2.81
CA PRO A 34 14.03 2.55 1.70
C PRO A 34 14.66 2.85 0.34
N GLN A 35 14.67 1.85 -0.52
CA GLN A 35 15.14 1.93 -1.90
C GLN A 35 13.95 1.85 -2.85
N GLU A 36 14.08 2.54 -3.99
CA GLU A 36 13.13 2.44 -5.09
C GLU A 36 13.66 1.43 -6.10
N VAL A 37 13.03 0.27 -6.14
CA VAL A 37 13.50 -0.87 -6.92
C VAL A 37 12.52 -1.15 -8.05
N VAL A 38 13.03 -1.13 -9.28
CA VAL A 38 12.26 -1.45 -10.49
C VAL A 38 12.30 -2.96 -10.76
N PHE A 39 11.12 -3.51 -11.09
CA PHE A 39 10.92 -4.89 -11.48
C PHE A 39 10.20 -4.96 -12.82
N SER A 40 10.52 -5.97 -13.63
CA SER A 40 9.84 -6.29 -14.88
C SER A 40 9.02 -7.55 -14.75
N LEU A 41 7.76 -7.51 -15.19
CA LEU A 41 6.93 -8.68 -15.45
C LEU A 41 6.85 -8.92 -16.96
N ASN A 42 6.94 -10.18 -17.39
CA ASN A 42 6.93 -10.56 -18.79
C ASN A 42 5.61 -11.25 -19.15
N LYS A 43 5.09 -10.94 -20.34
CA LYS A 43 3.91 -11.58 -20.94
C LYS A 43 2.74 -11.70 -19.96
N GLU A 44 2.13 -12.89 -19.82
CA GLU A 44 0.95 -13.15 -19.00
C GLU A 44 1.13 -12.74 -17.52
N LYS A 45 2.37 -12.64 -17.03
CA LYS A 45 2.64 -12.20 -15.65
C LYS A 45 2.35 -10.71 -15.46
N THR A 46 2.24 -9.91 -16.51
CA THR A 46 1.90 -8.48 -16.38
C THR A 46 0.47 -8.26 -15.87
N GLU A 47 -0.43 -9.25 -16.05
CA GLU A 47 -1.83 -9.14 -15.66
C GLU A 47 -2.03 -8.96 -14.15
N VAL A 48 -1.10 -9.44 -13.32
CA VAL A 48 -1.13 -9.23 -11.86
C VAL A 48 -1.08 -7.74 -11.49
N LEU A 49 -0.52 -6.89 -12.36
CA LEU A 49 -0.49 -5.45 -12.13
C LEU A 49 -1.88 -4.81 -12.26
N ASN A 50 -2.85 -5.49 -12.86
CA ASN A 50 -4.23 -5.00 -12.93
C ASN A 50 -4.99 -5.21 -11.62
N THR A 51 -4.48 -6.06 -10.72
CA THR A 51 -5.12 -6.36 -9.42
C THR A 51 -4.54 -5.53 -8.26
N VAL A 52 -3.49 -4.75 -8.51
CA VAL A 52 -2.81 -3.93 -7.50
C VAL A 52 -2.90 -2.44 -7.83
N LYS A 53 -2.67 -1.61 -6.81
CA LYS A 53 -2.73 -0.16 -6.87
C LYS A 53 -1.45 0.43 -6.27
N VAL A 54 -1.17 1.68 -6.60
CA VAL A 54 -0.12 2.45 -5.90
C VAL A 54 -0.47 2.53 -4.41
N GLY A 55 0.51 2.25 -3.55
CA GLY A 55 0.37 2.18 -2.10
C GLY A 55 0.21 0.77 -1.55
N ASP A 56 -0.23 -0.20 -2.38
CA ASP A 56 -0.43 -1.58 -1.94
C ASP A 56 0.88 -2.21 -1.49
N GLN A 57 0.83 -2.93 -0.38
CA GLN A 57 1.96 -3.69 0.12
C GLN A 57 2.03 -5.03 -0.60
N VAL A 58 3.21 -5.37 -1.10
CA VAL A 58 3.44 -6.54 -1.93
C VAL A 58 4.70 -7.28 -1.53
N VAL A 59 4.70 -8.61 -1.73
CA VAL A 59 5.89 -9.44 -1.75
C VAL A 59 6.14 -9.84 -3.19
N VAL A 60 7.28 -9.42 -3.73
CA VAL A 60 7.68 -9.67 -5.12
C VAL A 60 8.69 -10.80 -5.15
N HIS A 61 8.38 -11.91 -5.83
CA HIS A 61 9.35 -12.95 -6.10
C HIS A 61 9.97 -12.76 -7.48
N PHE A 62 11.29 -12.80 -7.54
CA PHE A 62 12.04 -12.44 -8.74
C PHE A 62 13.34 -13.23 -8.90
N ASP A 63 13.85 -13.14 -10.12
CA ASP A 63 15.18 -13.57 -10.52
C ASP A 63 16.02 -12.35 -10.96
N ILE A 64 17.33 -12.42 -10.70
CA ILE A 64 18.28 -11.41 -11.16
C ILE A 64 18.84 -11.85 -12.51
N ARG A 65 18.68 -11.03 -13.53
CA ARG A 65 19.25 -11.29 -14.87
C ARG A 65 20.28 -10.23 -15.22
N GLY A 66 21.54 -10.65 -15.30
CA GLY A 66 22.61 -9.84 -15.85
C GLY A 66 22.66 -9.96 -17.37
N ARG A 67 22.93 -8.85 -18.06
CA ARG A 67 23.34 -8.85 -19.47
C ARG A 67 24.47 -7.85 -19.66
N GLU A 68 25.42 -8.21 -20.49
CA GLU A 68 26.46 -7.29 -20.96
C GLU A 68 26.04 -6.78 -22.34
N TRP A 69 26.15 -5.47 -22.53
CA TRP A 69 25.88 -4.80 -23.80
C TRP A 69 26.90 -3.69 -23.99
N GLN A 70 27.74 -3.84 -25.02
CA GLN A 70 28.78 -2.88 -25.39
C GLN A 70 29.71 -2.53 -24.21
N GLY A 71 30.16 -3.53 -23.46
CA GLY A 71 31.05 -3.38 -22.31
C GLY A 71 30.37 -2.83 -21.05
N ARG A 72 29.04 -2.62 -21.08
CA ARG A 72 28.25 -2.16 -19.94
C ARG A 72 27.38 -3.31 -19.42
N TYR A 73 27.38 -3.50 -18.11
CA TYR A 73 26.59 -4.52 -17.45
C TYR A 73 25.25 -3.93 -16.97
N PHE A 74 24.18 -4.60 -17.31
CA PHE A 74 22.82 -4.24 -16.93
C PHE A 74 22.21 -5.37 -16.13
N VAL A 75 21.57 -5.01 -15.03
CA VAL A 75 20.77 -5.93 -14.23
C VAL A 75 19.31 -5.66 -14.51
N ASN A 76 18.55 -6.72 -14.75
CA ASN A 76 17.10 -6.68 -14.77
C ASN A 76 16.55 -7.62 -13.69
N LEU A 77 15.67 -7.09 -12.84
CA LEU A 77 14.97 -7.86 -11.83
C LEU A 77 13.65 -8.34 -12.43
N VAL A 78 13.60 -9.61 -12.80
CA VAL A 78 12.44 -10.19 -13.48
C VAL A 78 11.55 -10.85 -12.44
N ALA A 79 10.42 -10.21 -12.15
CA ALA A 79 9.41 -10.78 -11.27
C ALA A 79 8.66 -11.91 -11.98
N TRP A 80 8.37 -12.97 -11.24
CA TRP A 80 7.61 -14.13 -11.73
C TRP A 80 6.38 -14.44 -10.88
N LYS A 81 6.32 -13.89 -9.66
CA LYS A 81 5.16 -13.92 -8.77
C LYS A 81 5.10 -12.65 -7.94
N MET A 82 3.89 -12.19 -7.66
CA MET A 82 3.61 -11.09 -6.74
C MET A 82 2.47 -11.52 -5.82
N GLU A 83 2.63 -11.25 -4.54
CA GLU A 83 1.60 -11.48 -3.53
C GLU A 83 1.21 -10.13 -2.94
N VAL A 84 -0.09 -9.85 -2.88
CA VAL A 84 -0.60 -8.65 -2.22
C VAL A 84 -0.74 -8.99 -0.75
N ALA A 85 -0.05 -8.23 0.11
CA ALA A 85 -0.28 -8.30 1.54
C ALA A 85 -1.61 -7.58 1.80
N ASN A 86 -2.69 -8.35 1.91
CA ASN A 86 -3.97 -7.83 2.34
C ASN A 86 -3.84 -7.34 3.80
N ASP A 87 -3.61 -6.05 4.00
CA ASP A 87 -4.03 -5.33 5.21
C ASP A 87 -5.57 -5.13 5.17
N GLN A 88 -6.32 -6.22 4.92
CA GLN A 88 -7.66 -6.29 5.47
C GLN A 88 -7.48 -6.58 6.97
N ALA A 89 -7.06 -5.54 7.71
CA ALA A 89 -7.58 -5.41 9.05
C ALA A 89 -9.11 -5.50 8.91
N PRO A 90 -9.80 -6.35 9.68
CA PRO A 90 -11.23 -6.20 9.82
C PRO A 90 -11.45 -4.74 10.20
N GLN A 91 -12.12 -3.96 9.34
CA GLN A 91 -12.86 -2.84 9.88
C GLN A 91 -13.89 -3.48 10.80
N GLU A 92 -13.52 -3.65 12.07
CA GLU A 92 -14.49 -3.62 13.14
C GLU A 92 -15.24 -2.31 12.89
N GLN A 93 -16.44 -2.44 12.35
CA GLN A 93 -17.45 -1.42 12.47
C GLN A 93 -17.60 -1.18 13.96
N GLN A 94 -16.83 -0.21 14.48
CA GLN A 94 -17.16 0.50 15.69
C GLN A 94 -18.44 1.27 15.36
N GLY A 95 -19.56 0.53 15.40
CA GLY A 95 -20.86 1.13 15.62
C GLY A 95 -20.78 1.90 16.93
N PRO A 96 -21.39 3.09 17.00
CA PRO A 96 -21.29 3.95 18.17
C PRO A 96 -21.79 3.22 19.42
N PRO A 97 -21.21 3.52 20.61
CA PRO A 97 -21.68 2.95 21.86
C PRO A 97 -23.16 3.25 22.05
N ASN A 98 -23.92 2.22 22.40
CA ASN A 98 -25.31 2.31 22.80
C ASN A 98 -25.41 3.20 24.05
N VAL A 99 -25.70 4.48 23.85
CA VAL A 99 -26.08 5.39 24.93
C VAL A 99 -27.57 5.16 25.22
N GLU A 100 -27.83 4.51 26.34
CA GLU A 100 -29.18 4.42 26.92
C GLU A 100 -29.77 5.83 27.04
N ALA A 101 -30.94 6.04 26.44
CA ALA A 101 -31.66 7.29 26.49
C ALA A 101 -32.07 7.60 27.94
N LEU A 102 -31.40 8.57 28.56
CA LEU A 102 -31.86 9.23 29.77
C LEU A 102 -33.13 10.05 29.45
N PRO A 103 -34.12 10.12 30.36
CA PRO A 103 -35.35 10.86 30.11
C PRO A 103 -35.09 12.36 30.03
N THR A 104 -35.76 13.01 29.06
CA THR A 104 -35.79 14.47 28.88
C THR A 104 -36.22 15.17 30.19
N ILE A 105 -35.33 16.01 30.72
CA ILE A 105 -35.64 16.93 31.81
C ILE A 105 -36.01 18.28 31.18
N ASN A 106 -37.21 18.77 31.46
CA ASN A 106 -37.66 20.11 31.05
C ASN A 106 -36.74 21.19 31.67
N PRO A 107 -36.48 22.33 30.99
CA PRO A 107 -35.72 23.40 31.59
C PRO A 107 -36.50 23.99 32.77
N VAL A 108 -36.06 23.66 33.98
CA VAL A 108 -36.40 24.38 35.19
C VAL A 108 -35.50 25.61 35.23
N ASP A 109 -36.12 26.77 35.31
CA ASP A 109 -35.49 28.07 35.55
C ASP A 109 -34.71 27.99 36.87
N VAL A 110 -33.38 28.01 36.80
CA VAL A 110 -32.52 28.04 37.99
C VAL A 110 -31.56 29.21 37.85
N ASN A 111 -31.91 30.23 38.63
CA ASN A 111 -31.15 31.41 38.99
C ASN A 111 -29.67 31.07 39.26
N VAL A 112 -28.76 31.76 38.57
CA VAL A 112 -27.32 31.63 38.79
C VAL A 112 -26.95 32.44 40.03
N GLU A 113 -26.78 31.75 41.16
CA GLU A 113 -26.13 32.30 42.35
C GLU A 113 -24.86 31.49 42.64
N GLU A 114 -23.73 32.14 42.38
CA GLU A 114 -22.51 32.18 43.18
C GLU A 114 -22.08 30.91 43.92
N GLU A 115 -21.12 30.17 43.35
CA GLU A 115 -20.14 29.41 44.14
C GLU A 115 -18.74 29.65 43.58
N ASP A 116 -18.22 30.82 43.94
CA ASP A 116 -16.84 31.27 43.83
C ASP A 116 -16.05 30.67 45.02
N ASP A 117 -15.52 29.46 44.87
CA ASP A 117 -14.51 28.95 45.81
C ASP A 117 -13.66 27.80 45.22
N LEU A 118 -12.54 28.14 44.57
CA LEU A 118 -11.46 27.19 44.26
C LEU A 118 -10.17 27.65 44.96
N PRO A 119 -9.68 26.91 45.98
CA PRO A 119 -8.44 27.24 46.65
C PRO A 119 -7.20 26.86 45.80
N PHE A 120 -6.17 27.70 45.89
CA PHE A 120 -4.82 27.53 45.31
C PHE A 120 -3.99 26.44 46.01
#